data_AF-A0A2E9KPM3-F1
#
_entry.id   AF-A0A2E9KPM3-F1
#
_cell.length_a   1.000
_cell.length_b   1.000
_cell.length_c   1.000
_cell.angle_alpha   90.00
_cell.angle_beta   90.00
_cell.angle_gamma   90.00
#
_symmetry.space_group_name_H-M   'P 1'
#
loop_
_entity.id
_entity.type
_entity.pdbx_description
1 polymer ?
#
loop_
_entity_poly.entity_id
_entity_poly.type
_entity_poly.pdbx_seq_one_letter_code
_entity_poly.pdbx_strand_id
1 'polypeptide(L)'
;MLQVILKRIAIAVPVLLIVASLTFFLVRMAPGGPFDADKVVPPQVMKNLNAVYNLDAPLLVQYKDYMLNLVQGDFGPSFRYPGRSVTEMISTGLPVTLELAFYAILVAMIVGICAGVTAAVKRNTVFDYIPMSIAMLGICMPTFLLGPLLVLIFGIQLEVLPVSGWGSLAGDKILPSITLGAAYAAYIAR
;
A
#
# COMPACT_ATOMS: atom_id res chain seq x y z
N MET A 1 17.83 -21.01 3.01
CA MET A 1 16.75 -19.98 2.93
C MET A 1 16.71 -19.05 4.14
N LEU A 2 16.79 -19.56 5.38
CA LEU A 2 16.79 -18.72 6.59
C LEU A 2 17.88 -17.63 6.61
N GLN A 3 19.11 -17.97 6.20
CA GLN A 3 20.21 -16.99 6.06
C GLN A 3 19.90 -15.85 5.09
N VAL A 4 19.15 -16.12 4.02
CA VAL A 4 18.75 -15.09 3.03
C VAL A 4 17.69 -14.17 3.63
N ILE A 5 16.73 -14.72 4.37
CA ILE A 5 15.69 -13.95 5.06
C ILE A 5 16.34 -13.04 6.11
N LEU A 6 17.21 -13.59 6.96
CA LEU A 6 17.93 -12.83 7.99
C LEU A 6 18.80 -11.73 7.37
N LYS A 7 19.52 -12.03 6.29
CA LYS A 7 20.31 -11.03 5.56
C LYS A 7 19.45 -9.90 5.00
N ARG A 8 18.27 -10.22 4.44
CA ARG A 8 17.33 -9.20 3.93
C ARG A 8 16.77 -8.33 5.05
N ILE A 9 16.39 -8.91 6.18
CA ILE A 9 15.91 -8.17 7.35
C ILE A 9 17.03 -7.27 7.89
N ALA A 10 18.25 -7.79 8.01
CA ALA A 10 19.40 -7.02 8.48
C ALA A 10 19.74 -5.85 7.56
N ILE A 11 19.55 -5.98 6.24
CA ILE A 11 19.72 -4.89 5.27
C ILE A 11 18.55 -3.91 5.31
N ALA A 12 17.33 -4.38 5.60
CA ALA A 12 16.15 -3.52 5.66
C ALA A 12 16.25 -2.47 6.79
N VAL A 13 16.81 -2.84 7.95
CA VAL A 13 16.96 -1.93 9.10
C VAL A 13 17.75 -0.64 8.74
N PRO A 14 19.01 -0.69 8.24
CA PRO A 14 19.74 0.51 7.87
C PRO A 14 19.08 1.26 6.72
N VAL A 15 18.46 0.57 5.76
CA VAL A 15 17.73 1.23 4.67
C VAL A 15 16.57 2.05 5.21
N LEU A 16 15.76 1.50 6.12
CA LEU A 16 14.64 2.20 6.76
C LEU A 16 15.11 3.41 7.55
N LEU A 17 16.21 3.29 8.31
CA LEU A 17 16.77 4.42 9.06
C LEU A 17 17.27 5.54 8.15
N ILE A 18 17.96 5.19 7.05
CA ILE A 18 18.42 6.17 6.06
C ILE A 18 17.22 6.86 5.40
N VAL A 19 16.23 6.09 4.96
CA VAL A 19 15.01 6.63 4.34
C VAL A 19 14.26 7.53 5.32
N ALA A 20 14.06 7.11 6.57
CA ALA A 20 13.40 7.92 7.59
C ALA A 20 14.17 9.23 7.85
N SER A 21 15.50 9.16 7.94
CA SER A 21 16.35 10.35 8.13
C SER A 21 16.24 11.31 6.96
N LEU A 22 16.39 10.81 5.73
CA LEU A 22 16.25 11.61 4.52
C LEU A 22 14.85 12.23 4.43
N THR A 23 13.81 11.45 4.72
CA THR A 23 12.42 11.93 4.66
C THR A 23 12.17 13.03 5.69
N PHE A 24 12.70 12.89 6.91
CA PHE A 24 12.63 13.92 7.95
C PHE A 24 13.22 15.26 7.47
N PHE A 25 14.44 15.23 6.93
CA PHE A 25 15.09 16.44 6.43
C PHE A 25 14.39 17.01 5.21
N LEU A 26 13.96 16.17 4.26
CA LEU A 26 13.22 16.61 3.08
C LEU A 26 11.90 17.32 3.43
N VAL A 27 11.13 16.76 4.35
CA VAL A 27 9.88 17.38 4.82
C VAL A 27 10.15 18.71 5.51
N ARG A 28 11.25 18.83 6.26
CA ARG A 28 11.59 20.09 6.95
C ARG A 28 12.25 21.14 6.05
N MET A 29 12.81 20.73 4.92
CA MET A 29 13.34 21.61 3.88
C MET A 29 12.26 22.09 2.90
N ALA A 30 11.16 21.34 2.78
CA ALA A 30 10.04 21.74 1.93
C ALA A 30 9.46 23.08 2.40
N PRO A 31 9.06 23.97 1.47
CA PRO A 31 8.43 25.23 1.84
C PRO A 31 7.06 24.97 2.50
N GLY A 32 6.88 25.49 3.71
CA GLY A 32 5.65 25.35 4.51
C GLY A 32 5.79 24.40 5.71
N GLY A 33 4.78 24.40 6.56
CA GLY A 33 4.64 23.57 7.75
C GLY A 33 3.41 22.65 7.69
N PRO A 34 3.34 21.63 8.58
CA PRO A 34 2.23 20.67 8.62
C PRO A 34 0.85 21.30 8.84
N PHE A 35 0.81 22.55 9.31
CA PHE A 35 -0.41 23.31 9.60
C PHE A 35 -0.63 24.49 8.65
N ASP A 36 0.20 24.67 7.62
CA ASP A 36 0.06 25.75 6.63
C ASP A 36 -1.00 25.45 5.56
N ALA A 37 -2.04 24.70 5.93
CA ALA A 37 -3.12 24.27 5.05
C ALA A 37 -4.07 25.43 4.65
N ASP A 38 -4.99 25.16 3.73
CA ASP A 38 -5.93 26.09 3.05
C ASP A 38 -6.73 27.07 3.93
N LYS A 39 -6.71 26.91 5.27
CA LYS A 39 -7.34 27.83 6.23
C LYS A 39 -6.26 28.49 7.07
N VAL A 40 -6.22 29.83 7.03
CA VAL A 40 -5.33 30.64 7.86
C VAL A 40 -5.60 30.32 9.34
N VAL A 41 -4.65 29.62 9.96
CA VAL A 41 -4.69 29.33 11.39
C VAL A 41 -4.31 30.60 12.14
N PRO A 42 -5.09 31.06 13.14
CA PRO A 42 -4.73 32.22 13.93
C PRO A 42 -3.33 32.04 14.55
N PRO A 43 -2.49 33.10 14.63
CA PRO A 43 -1.12 32.98 15.12
C PRO A 43 -1.00 32.35 16.52
N GLN A 44 -2.00 32.60 17.38
CA GLN A 44 -2.07 32.02 18.72
C GLN A 44 -2.29 30.49 18.69
N VAL A 45 -3.11 30.01 17.76
CA VAL A 45 -3.37 28.58 17.58
C VAL A 45 -2.15 27.89 16.97
N MET A 46 -1.49 28.55 16.00
CA MET A 46 -0.26 28.02 15.40
C MET A 46 0.85 27.83 16.44
N LYS A 47 1.05 28.82 17.33
CA LYS A 47 2.04 28.72 18.42
C LYS A 47 1.73 27.56 19.38
N ASN A 48 0.46 27.37 19.72
CA ASN A 48 0.05 26.26 20.57
C ASN A 48 0.25 24.91 19.87
N LEU A 49 -0.03 24.81 18.57
CA LEU A 49 0.21 23.60 17.78
C LEU A 49 1.70 23.30 17.70
N ASN A 50 2.55 24.28 17.40
CA ASN A 50 3.98 24.03 17.33
C ASN A 50 4.57 23.58 18.68
N ALA A 51 4.06 24.11 19.80
CA ALA A 51 4.45 23.67 21.13
C ALA A 51 3.99 22.23 21.42
N VAL A 52 2.73 21.89 21.11
CA VAL A 52 2.17 20.54 21.33
C VAL A 52 2.88 19.47 20.49
N TYR A 53 3.25 19.80 19.27
CA TYR A 53 3.92 18.87 18.34
C TYR A 53 5.46 18.99 18.36
N ASN A 54 6.03 19.73 19.32
CA ASN A 54 7.46 19.96 19.46
C ASN A 54 8.15 20.55 18.20
N LEU A 55 7.42 21.28 17.37
CA LEU A 55 7.91 21.87 16.12
C LEU A 55 8.76 23.13 16.33
N ASP A 56 8.71 23.72 17.53
CA ASP A 56 9.49 24.89 17.96
C ASP A 56 10.90 24.53 18.48
N ALA A 57 11.18 23.25 18.76
CA ALA A 57 12.47 22.83 19.28
C ALA A 57 13.59 22.92 18.23
N PRO A 58 14.88 22.97 18.63
CA PRO A 58 15.98 22.89 17.67
C PRO A 58 15.90 21.63 16.80
N LEU A 59 16.24 21.74 15.51
CA LEU A 59 16.11 20.64 14.54
C LEU A 59 16.77 19.33 14.98
N LEU A 60 17.93 19.42 15.64
CA LEU A 60 18.63 18.25 16.16
C LEU A 60 17.86 17.55 17.30
N VAL A 61 17.11 18.30 18.10
CA VAL A 61 16.27 17.74 19.17
C VAL A 61 15.06 17.04 18.55
N GLN A 62 14.38 17.70 17.61
CA GLN A 62 13.26 17.10 16.87
C GLN A 62 13.67 15.79 16.18
N TYR A 63 14.85 15.77 15.54
CA TYR A 63 15.37 14.57 14.88
C TYR A 63 15.68 13.45 15.88
N LYS A 64 16.33 13.76 17.00
CA LYS A 64 16.65 12.77 18.04
C LYS A 64 15.37 12.16 18.63
N ASP A 65 14.41 12.99 18.99
CA ASP A 65 13.14 12.54 19.55
C ASP A 65 12.37 11.67 18.53
N TYR A 66 12.31 12.12 17.27
CA TYR A 66 11.68 11.37 16.18
C TYR A 66 12.34 10.00 15.96
N MET A 67 13.67 9.93 15.88
CA MET A 67 14.39 8.67 15.70
C MET A 67 14.22 7.73 16.90
N LEU A 68 14.27 8.27 18.14
CA LEU A 68 14.10 7.48 19.36
C LEU A 68 12.70 6.85 19.42
N ASN A 69 11.66 7.65 19.14
CA ASN A 69 10.27 7.19 19.11
C ASN A 69 10.06 6.14 18.02
N LEU A 70 10.64 6.35 16.83
CA LEU A 70 10.55 5.41 15.70
C LEU A 70 11.13 4.03 16.06
N VAL A 71 12.25 3.97 16.77
CA VAL A 71 12.86 2.72 17.24
C VAL A 71 11.99 2.02 18.31
N GLN A 72 11.26 2.79 19.11
CA GLN A 72 10.29 2.26 20.08
C GLN A 72 8.97 1.82 19.43
N GLY A 73 8.78 2.07 18.14
CA GLY A 73 7.55 1.79 17.40
C GLY A 73 6.47 2.86 17.56
N ASP A 74 6.82 4.03 18.11
CA ASP A 74 5.94 5.19 18.17
C ASP A 74 6.23 6.14 16.99
N PHE A 75 5.31 6.18 16.04
CA PHE A 75 5.39 7.06 14.87
C PHE A 75 4.83 8.46 15.14
N GLY A 76 4.35 8.72 16.36
CA GLY A 76 3.83 10.01 16.79
C GLY A 76 2.40 10.29 16.33
N PRO A 77 1.89 11.49 16.66
CA PRO A 77 0.54 11.92 16.29
C PRO A 77 0.45 12.24 14.79
N SER A 78 -0.73 12.05 14.20
CA SER A 78 -0.96 12.44 12.82
C SER A 78 -1.25 13.94 12.72
N PHE A 79 -0.49 14.64 11.87
CA PHE A 79 -0.70 16.07 11.59
C PHE A 79 -1.98 16.37 10.80
N ARG A 80 -2.52 15.38 10.07
CA ARG A 80 -3.68 15.55 9.19
C ARG A 80 -5.01 15.19 9.85
N TYR A 81 -5.01 14.18 10.71
CA TYR A 81 -6.17 13.69 11.45
C TYR A 81 -5.93 13.90 12.95
N PRO A 82 -6.46 14.98 13.54
CA PRO A 82 -6.31 15.25 14.97
C PRO A 82 -6.88 14.12 15.83
N GLY A 83 -6.19 13.78 16.91
CA GLY A 83 -6.63 12.77 17.87
C GLY A 83 -6.32 11.32 17.48
N ARG A 84 -5.69 11.07 16.33
CA ARG A 84 -5.19 9.75 15.94
C ARG A 84 -3.67 9.73 15.87
N SER A 85 -3.08 8.61 16.29
CA SER A 85 -1.64 8.38 16.11
C SER A 85 -1.36 7.69 14.77
N VAL A 86 -0.17 7.91 14.22
CA VAL A 86 0.28 7.20 13.01
C VAL A 86 0.42 5.70 13.30
N THR A 87 0.89 5.35 14.49
CA THR A 87 0.98 3.96 14.96
C THR A 87 -0.38 3.25 14.92
N GLU A 88 -1.45 3.91 15.37
CA GLU A 88 -2.81 3.39 15.30
C GLU A 88 -3.26 3.17 13.85
N MET A 89 -3.02 4.14 12.96
CA MET A 89 -3.35 4.01 11.53
C MET A 89 -2.62 2.84 10.87
N ILE A 90 -1.34 2.66 11.16
CA ILE A 90 -0.56 1.53 10.64
C ILE A 90 -1.10 0.23 11.23
N SER A 91 -1.33 0.16 12.53
CA SER A 91 -1.81 -1.07 13.19
C SER A 91 -3.18 -1.53 12.69
N THR A 92 -4.04 -0.59 12.28
CA THR A 92 -5.37 -0.88 11.73
C THR A 92 -5.33 -1.20 10.24
N GLY A 93 -4.46 -0.54 9.46
CA GLY A 93 -4.33 -0.75 8.02
C GLY A 93 -3.44 -1.92 7.60
N LEU A 94 -2.43 -2.28 8.43
CA LEU A 94 -1.46 -3.33 8.12
C LEU A 94 -2.11 -4.72 7.96
N PRO A 95 -3.00 -5.18 8.88
CA PRO A 95 -3.66 -6.48 8.73
C PRO A 95 -4.49 -6.58 7.45
N VAL A 96 -5.23 -5.52 7.12
CA VAL A 96 -6.04 -5.42 5.89
C VAL A 96 -5.16 -5.52 4.65
N THR A 97 -4.03 -4.81 4.65
CA THR A 97 -3.08 -4.83 3.54
C THR A 97 -2.41 -6.20 3.37
N LEU A 98 -2.03 -6.85 4.48
CA LEU A 98 -1.44 -8.19 4.46
C LEU A 98 -2.43 -9.23 3.94
N GLU A 99 -3.69 -9.15 4.38
CA GLU A 99 -4.76 -10.01 3.91
C GLU A 99 -5.03 -9.82 2.42
N LEU A 100 -5.12 -8.56 1.95
CA LEU A 100 -5.25 -8.24 0.53
C LEU A 100 -4.08 -8.79 -0.29
N ALA A 101 -2.85 -8.58 0.16
CA ALA A 101 -1.65 -9.06 -0.50
C ALA A 101 -1.64 -10.59 -0.59
N PHE A 102 -2.04 -11.28 0.48
CA PHE A 102 -2.16 -12.73 0.51
C PHE A 102 -3.16 -13.24 -0.54
N TYR A 103 -4.37 -12.68 -0.58
CA TYR A 103 -5.36 -13.08 -1.58
C TYR A 103 -4.95 -12.73 -3.01
N ALA A 104 -4.32 -11.57 -3.22
CA ALA A 104 -3.81 -11.19 -4.53
C ALA A 104 -2.72 -12.15 -5.03
N ILE A 105 -1.82 -12.60 -4.15
CA ILE A 105 -0.81 -13.61 -4.49
C ILE A 105 -1.46 -14.95 -4.82
N LEU A 106 -2.48 -15.38 -4.07
CA LEU A 106 -3.24 -16.60 -4.39
C LEU A 106 -3.88 -16.52 -5.78
N VAL A 107 -4.56 -15.40 -6.09
CA VAL A 107 -5.14 -15.18 -7.42
C VAL A 107 -4.06 -15.21 -8.49
N ALA A 108 -2.94 -14.50 -8.27
CA ALA A 108 -1.83 -14.45 -9.20
C ALA A 108 -1.25 -15.84 -9.49
N MET A 109 -1.03 -16.65 -8.44
CA MET A 109 -0.52 -18.02 -8.59
C MET A 109 -1.53 -18.91 -9.31
N ILE A 110 -2.80 -18.90 -8.93
CA ILE A 110 -3.82 -19.76 -9.54
C ILE A 110 -3.98 -19.41 -11.02
N VAL A 111 -4.20 -18.13 -11.35
CA VAL A 111 -4.41 -17.70 -12.73
C VAL A 111 -3.13 -17.87 -13.55
N GLY A 112 -1.99 -17.46 -12.99
CA GLY A 112 -0.70 -17.52 -13.67
C GLY A 112 -0.25 -18.93 -13.98
N ILE A 113 -0.25 -19.81 -12.97
CA ILE A 113 0.18 -21.21 -13.15
C ILE A 113 -0.78 -21.94 -14.09
N CYS A 114 -2.10 -21.79 -13.93
CA CYS A 114 -3.06 -22.44 -14.81
C CYS A 114 -2.86 -22.00 -16.27
N ALA A 115 -2.78 -20.68 -16.52
CA ALA A 115 -2.57 -20.15 -17.86
C ALA A 115 -1.23 -20.63 -18.45
N GLY A 116 -0.14 -20.52 -17.70
CA GLY A 116 1.21 -20.93 -18.13
C GLY A 116 1.32 -22.43 -18.42
N VAL A 117 0.77 -23.29 -17.55
CA VAL A 117 0.76 -24.74 -17.76
C VAL A 117 -0.06 -25.11 -18.99
N THR A 118 -1.26 -24.53 -19.17
CA THR A 118 -2.09 -24.82 -20.36
C THR A 118 -1.40 -24.41 -21.66
N ALA A 119 -0.75 -23.24 -21.66
CA ALA A 119 0.01 -22.73 -22.80
C ALA A 119 1.22 -23.62 -23.11
N ALA A 120 1.95 -24.07 -22.08
CA ALA A 120 3.11 -24.94 -22.23
C ALA A 120 2.76 -26.33 -22.79
N VAL A 121 1.67 -26.94 -22.31
CA VAL A 121 1.25 -28.30 -22.72
C VAL A 121 0.64 -28.30 -24.13
N LYS A 122 -0.07 -27.24 -24.51
CA LYS A 122 -0.79 -27.14 -25.79
C LYS A 122 -0.24 -26.01 -26.67
N ARG A 123 1.09 -25.94 -26.77
CA ARG A 123 1.82 -24.89 -27.48
C ARG A 123 1.36 -24.74 -28.94
N ASN A 124 1.26 -23.48 -29.40
CA ASN A 124 0.79 -23.11 -30.74
C ASN A 124 -0.64 -23.57 -31.09
N THR A 125 -1.50 -23.71 -30.07
CA THR A 125 -2.92 -24.00 -30.28
C THR A 125 -3.79 -22.90 -29.69
N VAL A 126 -5.10 -22.93 -29.96
CA VAL A 126 -6.07 -21.97 -29.39
C VAL A 126 -6.04 -21.96 -27.85
N PHE A 127 -5.67 -23.08 -27.22
CA PHE A 127 -5.52 -23.22 -25.77
C PHE A 127 -4.24 -22.59 -25.21
N ASP A 128 -3.31 -22.18 -26.09
CA ASP A 128 -2.15 -21.35 -25.75
C ASP A 128 -2.49 -19.87 -25.93
N TYR A 129 -3.05 -19.51 -27.09
CA TYR A 129 -3.35 -18.11 -27.40
C TYR A 129 -4.42 -17.49 -26.49
N ILE A 130 -5.52 -18.17 -26.19
CA ILE A 130 -6.63 -17.56 -25.42
C ILE A 130 -6.21 -17.21 -23.98
N PRO A 131 -5.67 -18.14 -23.16
CA PRO A 131 -5.25 -17.81 -21.80
C PRO A 131 -4.14 -16.76 -21.78
N MET A 132 -3.18 -16.84 -22.70
CA MET A 132 -2.09 -15.86 -22.79
C MET A 132 -2.58 -14.47 -23.19
N SER A 133 -3.53 -14.36 -24.12
CA SER A 133 -4.12 -13.06 -24.48
C SER A 133 -4.90 -12.45 -23.33
N ILE A 134 -5.69 -13.24 -22.58
CA ILE A 134 -6.42 -12.76 -21.40
C ILE A 134 -5.44 -12.31 -20.30
N ALA A 135 -4.41 -13.11 -20.03
CA ALA A 135 -3.36 -12.78 -19.07
C ALA A 135 -2.62 -11.49 -19.47
N MET A 136 -2.27 -11.33 -20.76
CA MET A 136 -1.65 -10.13 -21.32
C MET A 136 -2.55 -8.89 -21.18
N LEU A 137 -3.85 -9.01 -21.49
CA LEU A 137 -4.81 -7.91 -21.30
C LEU A 137 -4.84 -7.45 -19.84
N GLY A 138 -4.76 -8.37 -18.88
CA GLY A 138 -4.67 -8.07 -17.46
C GLY A 138 -3.44 -7.24 -17.08
N ILE A 139 -2.27 -7.46 -17.70
CA ILE A 139 -1.06 -6.64 -17.48
C ILE A 139 -1.17 -5.28 -18.18
N CYS A 140 -1.66 -5.30 -19.43
CA CYS A 140 -1.69 -4.09 -20.26
C CYS A 140 -2.63 -3.03 -19.70
N MET A 141 -3.65 -3.45 -18.93
CA MET A 141 -4.58 -2.55 -18.27
C MET A 141 -3.97 -2.01 -16.97
N PRO A 142 -3.86 -0.68 -16.82
CA PRO A 142 -3.44 -0.09 -15.54
C PRO A 142 -4.37 -0.50 -14.41
N THR A 143 -3.84 -0.78 -13.21
CA THR A 143 -4.64 -1.22 -12.05
C THR A 143 -5.71 -0.21 -11.66
N PHE A 144 -5.42 1.09 -11.81
CA PHE A 144 -6.39 2.16 -11.57
C PHE A 144 -7.56 2.16 -12.57
N LEU A 145 -7.41 1.53 -13.74
CA LEU A 145 -8.47 1.35 -14.74
C LEU A 145 -9.19 0.02 -14.53
N LEU A 146 -8.43 -1.07 -14.34
CA LEU A 146 -8.97 -2.42 -14.14
C LEU A 146 -9.91 -2.49 -12.92
N GLY A 147 -9.50 -1.90 -11.79
CA GLY A 147 -10.28 -1.93 -10.55
C GLY A 147 -11.68 -1.34 -10.72
N PRO A 148 -11.82 -0.06 -11.13
CA PRO A 148 -13.12 0.54 -11.38
C PRO A 148 -13.96 -0.17 -12.45
N LEU A 149 -13.33 -0.72 -13.50
CA LEU A 149 -14.06 -1.51 -14.51
C LEU A 149 -14.67 -2.78 -13.91
N LEU A 150 -13.90 -3.50 -13.08
CA LEU A 150 -14.40 -4.69 -12.40
C LEU A 150 -15.54 -4.33 -11.43
N VAL A 151 -15.42 -3.22 -10.70
CA VAL A 151 -16.51 -2.71 -9.84
C VAL A 151 -17.74 -2.35 -10.66
N LEU A 152 -17.58 -1.66 -11.79
CA LEU A 152 -18.68 -1.28 -12.67
C LEU A 152 -19.43 -2.50 -13.20
N ILE A 153 -18.70 -3.50 -13.70
CA ILE A 153 -19.31 -4.68 -14.32
C ILE A 153 -19.90 -5.59 -13.25
N PHE A 154 -19.11 -6.02 -12.27
CA PHE A 154 -19.52 -7.07 -11.32
C PHE A 154 -20.28 -6.54 -10.11
N GLY A 155 -20.08 -5.27 -9.75
CA GLY A 155 -20.72 -4.67 -8.59
C GLY A 155 -21.91 -3.77 -8.90
N ILE A 156 -21.88 -3.05 -10.03
CA ILE A 156 -22.97 -2.12 -10.39
C ILE A 156 -23.90 -2.71 -11.45
N GLN A 157 -23.37 -3.26 -12.55
CA GLN A 157 -24.21 -3.77 -13.64
C GLN A 157 -24.80 -5.15 -13.33
N LEU A 158 -23.98 -6.06 -12.81
CA LEU A 158 -24.40 -7.43 -12.49
C LEU A 158 -24.90 -7.58 -11.05
N GLU A 159 -24.56 -6.62 -10.16
CA GLU A 159 -24.92 -6.63 -8.73
C GLU A 159 -24.54 -7.93 -7.98
N VAL A 160 -23.51 -8.64 -8.47
CA VAL A 160 -23.09 -9.93 -7.91
C VAL A 160 -22.13 -9.76 -6.74
N LEU A 161 -21.30 -8.71 -6.78
CA LEU A 161 -20.25 -8.47 -5.79
C LEU A 161 -20.41 -7.10 -5.13
N PRO A 162 -20.07 -6.97 -3.83
CA PRO A 162 -20.13 -5.68 -3.15
C PRO A 162 -19.06 -4.72 -3.70
N VAL A 163 -19.43 -3.43 -3.80
CA VAL A 163 -18.56 -2.36 -4.35
C VAL A 163 -17.62 -1.74 -3.31
N SER A 164 -17.91 -1.93 -2.02
CA SER A 164 -17.14 -1.35 -0.92
C SER A 164 -17.29 -2.18 0.36
N GLY A 165 -16.33 -2.00 1.27
CA GLY A 165 -16.25 -2.73 2.54
C GLY A 165 -14.96 -3.53 2.67
N TRP A 166 -14.67 -3.97 3.90
CA TRP A 166 -13.61 -4.93 4.19
C TRP A 166 -13.98 -5.76 5.42
N GLY A 167 -14.37 -7.02 5.21
CA GLY A 167 -14.90 -7.92 6.24
C GLY A 167 -16.38 -7.71 6.59
N SER A 168 -17.09 -6.82 5.90
CA SER A 168 -18.49 -6.50 6.20
C SER A 168 -19.49 -7.29 5.35
N LEU A 169 -19.11 -7.63 4.12
CA LEU A 169 -19.98 -8.31 3.15
C LEU A 169 -19.21 -9.50 2.55
N ALA A 170 -19.91 -10.60 2.30
CA ALA A 170 -19.31 -11.73 1.60
C ALA A 170 -18.90 -11.29 0.18
N GLY A 171 -17.62 -11.48 -0.17
CA GLY A 171 -17.10 -11.19 -1.51
C GLY A 171 -16.42 -9.81 -1.69
N ASP A 172 -16.38 -8.96 -0.66
CA ASP A 172 -15.72 -7.64 -0.70
C ASP A 172 -14.21 -7.70 -1.02
N LYS A 173 -13.57 -8.83 -0.71
CA LYS A 173 -12.16 -9.06 -1.01
C LYS A 173 -11.90 -9.55 -2.44
N ILE A 174 -12.91 -10.02 -3.18
CA ILE A 174 -12.71 -10.69 -4.49
C ILE A 174 -12.21 -9.70 -5.54
N LEU A 175 -12.95 -8.61 -5.78
CA LEU A 175 -12.59 -7.60 -6.77
C LEU A 175 -11.21 -6.95 -6.55
N PRO A 176 -10.86 -6.48 -5.33
CA PRO A 176 -9.54 -5.89 -5.10
C PRO A 176 -8.42 -6.94 -5.22
N SER A 177 -8.65 -8.19 -4.81
CA SER A 177 -7.66 -9.27 -4.95
C SER A 177 -7.41 -9.64 -6.42
N ILE A 178 -8.45 -9.67 -7.25
CA ILE A 178 -8.32 -9.89 -8.70
C ILE A 178 -7.59 -8.73 -9.35
N THR A 179 -7.94 -7.48 -9.00
CA THR A 179 -7.33 -6.29 -9.58
C THR A 179 -5.82 -6.26 -9.30
N LEU A 180 -5.43 -6.51 -8.05
CA LEU A 180 -4.03 -6.53 -7.65
C LEU A 180 -3.30 -7.77 -8.17
N GLY A 181 -3.94 -8.94 -8.12
CA GLY A 181 -3.38 -10.22 -8.53
C GLY A 181 -3.19 -10.35 -10.04
N ALA A 182 -4.08 -9.77 -10.86
CA ALA A 182 -4.02 -9.84 -12.32
C ALA A 182 -2.72 -9.29 -12.90
N ALA A 183 -2.20 -8.20 -12.32
CA ALA A 183 -0.93 -7.61 -12.73
C ALA A 183 0.25 -8.58 -12.55
N TYR A 184 0.22 -9.42 -11.51
CA TYR A 184 1.28 -10.39 -11.21
C TYR A 184 1.03 -11.77 -11.85
N ALA A 185 -0.22 -12.15 -12.09
CA ALA A 185 -0.61 -13.45 -12.64
C ALA A 185 0.12 -13.75 -13.95
N ALA A 186 0.21 -12.76 -14.82
CA ALA A 186 0.79 -12.94 -16.13
C ALA A 186 2.33 -12.86 -16.16
N TYR A 187 2.97 -12.27 -15.14
CA TYR A 187 4.39 -12.50 -14.88
C TYR A 187 4.67 -13.94 -14.44
N ILE A 188 3.73 -14.57 -13.71
CA ILE A 188 3.83 -15.97 -13.29
C ILE A 188 3.51 -16.92 -14.46
N ALA A 189 2.62 -16.53 -15.37
CA ALA A 189 2.24 -17.34 -16.53
C ALA A 189 3.34 -17.44 -17.60
N ARG A 190 4.28 -16.49 -17.62
CA ARG A 190 5.34 -16.37 -18.63
C ARG A 190 6.65 -16.97 -18.15
#